data_AF-A0A5M4D6H9-F1
#
_entry.id   AF-A0A5M4D6H9-F1
#
_cell.length_a   1.000
_cell.length_b   1.000
_cell.length_c   1.000
_cell.angle_alpha   90.00
_cell.angle_beta   90.00
_cell.angle_gamma   90.00
#
_symmetry.space_group_name_H-M   'P 1'
#
loop_
_entity.id
_entity.type
_entity.pdbx_description
1 polymer ?
#
loop_
_entity_poly.entity_id
_entity_poly.type
_entity_poly.pdbx_seq_one_letter_code
_entity_poly.pdbx_strand_id
1 'polypeptide(L)'
;MKASAFSLLELVVVVVIVGVIAAIAIPRLSGFAAGSKVQAAASSVRAMQERVIEYQGLEGSWPGTIDPNWFMGGRIPPNPYDGTSPRGIQSVNAGADVTEPTIKVTGAGKAAYWYNRDNGQVRARVANLGTAGANVALYNAVNGTGVSALNQTKIESGSEEAETEDDGESIELELGG
;
A
#
# COMPACT_ATOMS: atom_id res chain seq x y z
N MET A 1 -40.17 -54.55 -3.65
CA MET A 1 -39.36 -53.33 -3.41
C MET A 1 -40.26 -52.13 -3.64
N LYS A 2 -40.55 -51.34 -2.60
CA LYS A 2 -41.52 -50.23 -2.68
C LYS A 2 -40.76 -48.97 -3.11
N ALA A 3 -40.91 -48.57 -4.37
CA ALA A 3 -40.37 -47.31 -4.86
C ALA A 3 -41.21 -46.15 -4.29
N SER A 4 -40.58 -45.22 -3.57
CA SER A 4 -41.24 -43.99 -3.14
C SER A 4 -41.46 -43.13 -4.38
N ALA A 5 -42.73 -42.89 -4.73
CA ALA A 5 -43.08 -42.00 -5.83
C ALA A 5 -42.96 -40.55 -5.34
N PHE A 6 -42.08 -39.78 -5.99
CA PHE A 6 -41.87 -38.35 -5.71
C PHE A 6 -43.12 -37.56 -6.14
N SER A 7 -43.62 -36.65 -5.32
CA SER A 7 -44.79 -35.84 -5.66
C SER A 7 -44.43 -34.77 -6.70
N LEU A 8 -45.31 -34.56 -7.69
CA LEU A 8 -45.18 -33.42 -8.61
C LEU A 8 -45.17 -32.08 -7.85
N LEU A 9 -45.89 -32.01 -6.72
CA LEU A 9 -45.90 -30.83 -5.87
C LEU A 9 -44.55 -30.58 -5.19
N GLU A 10 -43.84 -31.65 -4.80
CA GLU A 10 -42.49 -31.53 -4.22
C GLU A 10 -41.50 -30.98 -5.24
N LEU A 11 -41.60 -31.40 -6.50
CA LEU A 11 -40.73 -30.86 -7.53
C LEU A 11 -41.06 -29.37 -7.81
N VAL A 12 -42.34 -29.01 -7.87
CA VAL A 12 -42.79 -27.64 -8.14
C VAL A 12 -42.34 -26.68 -7.04
N VAL A 13 -42.47 -27.04 -5.76
CA VAL A 13 -42.05 -26.14 -4.67
C VAL A 13 -40.53 -25.97 -4.66
N VAL A 14 -39.75 -27.00 -4.97
CA VAL A 14 -38.29 -26.93 -5.04
C VAL A 14 -37.83 -25.97 -6.13
N VAL A 15 -38.38 -26.08 -7.35
CA VAL A 15 -37.98 -25.18 -8.45
C VAL A 15 -38.41 -23.74 -8.20
N VAL A 16 -39.54 -23.52 -7.53
CA VAL A 16 -40.00 -22.18 -7.12
C VAL A 16 -39.04 -21.58 -6.09
N ILE A 17 -38.65 -22.34 -5.06
CA ILE A 17 -37.72 -21.85 -4.03
C ILE A 17 -36.35 -21.56 -4.65
N VAL A 18 -35.82 -22.45 -5.49
CA VAL A 18 -34.56 -22.23 -6.20
C VAL A 18 -34.65 -21.01 -7.12
N GLY A 19 -35.76 -20.80 -7.80
CA GLY A 19 -36.00 -19.62 -8.65
C GLY A 19 -35.99 -18.31 -7.87
N VAL A 20 -36.62 -18.26 -6.69
CA VAL A 20 -36.61 -17.08 -5.82
C VAL A 20 -35.20 -16.78 -5.29
N ILE A 21 -34.48 -17.79 -4.80
CA ILE A 21 -33.11 -17.64 -4.30
C ILE A 21 -32.19 -17.16 -5.42
N ALA A 22 -32.28 -17.74 -6.61
CA ALA A 22 -31.46 -17.36 -7.76
C ALA A 22 -31.71 -15.91 -8.21
N ALA A 23 -32.95 -15.40 -8.09
CA ALA A 23 -33.29 -14.03 -8.45
C ALA A 23 -32.71 -12.98 -7.48
N ILE A 24 -32.57 -13.30 -6.18
CA ILE A 24 -32.05 -12.38 -5.16
C ILE A 24 -30.55 -12.56 -4.89
N ALA A 25 -29.96 -13.70 -5.29
CA ALA A 25 -28.58 -14.02 -5.02
C ALA A 25 -27.64 -13.20 -5.92
N ILE A 26 -27.19 -12.03 -5.43
CA ILE A 26 -26.07 -11.31 -6.00
C ILE A 26 -24.82 -11.59 -5.15
N PRO A 27 -23.89 -12.44 -5.60
CA PRO A 27 -22.61 -12.62 -4.91
C PRO A 27 -21.77 -11.34 -5.06
N ARG A 28 -21.57 -10.61 -3.95
CA ARG A 28 -20.72 -9.40 -3.89
C ARG A 28 -19.23 -9.74 -3.86
N LEU A 29 -18.74 -10.47 -4.87
CA LEU A 29 -17.35 -10.94 -4.91
C LEU A 29 -16.33 -9.82 -5.25
N SER A 30 -16.80 -8.70 -5.84
CA SER A 30 -15.94 -7.62 -6.35
C SER A 30 -15.19 -6.84 -5.25
N GLY A 31 -15.83 -6.57 -4.11
CA GLY A 31 -15.20 -5.85 -2.99
C GLY A 31 -14.16 -6.69 -2.24
N PHE A 32 -14.42 -7.98 -2.04
CA PHE A 32 -13.48 -8.92 -1.42
C PHE A 32 -12.21 -9.09 -2.27
N ALA A 33 -12.35 -9.14 -3.59
CA ALA A 33 -11.22 -9.21 -4.50
C ALA A 33 -10.34 -7.95 -4.41
N ALA A 34 -10.93 -6.74 -4.34
CA ALA A 34 -10.17 -5.50 -4.20
C ALA A 34 -9.38 -5.44 -2.88
N GLY A 35 -10.02 -5.78 -1.75
CA GLY A 35 -9.36 -5.84 -0.45
C GLY A 35 -8.23 -6.89 -0.40
N SER A 36 -8.43 -8.05 -1.04
CA SER A 36 -7.40 -9.10 -1.09
C SER A 36 -6.13 -8.65 -1.82
N LYS A 37 -6.27 -7.88 -2.91
CA LYS A 37 -5.13 -7.32 -3.65
C LYS A 37 -4.38 -6.27 -2.83
N VAL A 38 -5.11 -5.42 -2.09
CA VAL A 38 -4.48 -4.46 -1.16
C VAL A 38 -3.65 -5.21 -0.13
N GLN A 39 -4.23 -6.22 0.52
CA GLN A 39 -3.54 -6.98 1.56
C GLN A 39 -2.32 -7.74 1.01
N ALA A 40 -2.42 -8.34 -0.18
CA ALA A 40 -1.31 -9.04 -0.82
C ALA A 40 -0.16 -8.11 -1.25
N ALA A 41 -0.48 -6.90 -1.73
CA ALA A 41 0.54 -5.90 -2.03
C ALA A 41 1.22 -5.40 -0.73
N ALA A 42 0.42 -5.10 0.29
CA ALA A 42 0.91 -4.64 1.59
C ALA A 42 1.79 -5.70 2.28
N SER A 43 1.41 -6.98 2.24
CA SER A 43 2.24 -8.06 2.81
C SER A 43 3.57 -8.21 2.08
N SER A 44 3.56 -8.05 0.76
CA SER A 44 4.78 -8.07 -0.05
C SER A 44 5.74 -6.93 0.31
N VAL A 45 5.22 -5.71 0.55
CA VAL A 45 6.02 -4.57 1.02
C VAL A 45 6.62 -4.85 2.39
N ARG A 46 5.82 -5.36 3.35
CA ARG A 46 6.32 -5.71 4.69
C ARG A 46 7.43 -6.75 4.64
N ALA A 47 7.25 -7.82 3.88
CA ALA A 47 8.27 -8.87 3.74
C ALA A 47 9.59 -8.33 3.18
N MET A 48 9.56 -7.38 2.24
CA MET A 48 10.78 -6.73 1.75
C MET A 48 11.39 -5.79 2.79
N GLN A 49 10.56 -5.01 3.49
CA GLN A 49 11.02 -4.10 4.53
C GLN A 49 11.73 -4.85 5.66
N GLU A 50 11.18 -6.00 6.08
CA GLU A 50 11.80 -6.88 7.08
C GLU A 50 13.20 -7.33 6.67
N ARG A 51 13.39 -7.76 5.42
CA ARG A 51 14.71 -8.18 4.91
C ARG A 51 15.70 -7.02 4.79
N VAL A 52 15.22 -5.85 4.39
CA VAL A 52 16.05 -4.64 4.33
C VAL A 52 16.52 -4.22 5.72
N ILE A 53 15.65 -4.26 6.73
CA ILE A 53 15.99 -3.97 8.12
C ILE A 53 16.94 -5.03 8.68
N GLU A 54 16.69 -6.32 8.41
CA GLU A 54 17.59 -7.41 8.80
C GLU A 54 18.99 -7.20 8.24
N TYR A 55 19.11 -6.91 6.94
CA TYR A 55 20.39 -6.61 6.30
C TYR A 55 21.09 -5.42 6.95
N GLN A 56 20.36 -4.33 7.19
CA GLN A 56 20.91 -3.13 7.82
C GLN A 56 21.43 -3.42 9.24
N GLY A 57 20.73 -4.26 10.01
CA GLY A 57 21.17 -4.68 11.34
C GLY A 57 22.45 -5.53 11.32
N LEU A 58 22.69 -6.30 10.26
CA LEU A 58 23.87 -7.16 10.12
C LEU A 58 25.08 -6.42 9.52
N GLU A 59 24.86 -5.63 8.48
CA GLU A 59 25.92 -5.00 7.66
C GLU A 59 26.17 -3.53 8.04
N GLY A 60 25.35 -2.95 8.92
CA GLY A 60 25.45 -1.55 9.35
C GLY A 60 25.14 -0.52 8.25
N SER A 61 24.69 -0.97 7.07
CA SER A 61 24.37 -0.13 5.93
C SER A 61 23.14 -0.64 5.19
N TRP A 62 22.42 0.25 4.52
CA TRP A 62 21.29 -0.16 3.69
C TRP A 62 21.79 -0.94 2.46
N PRO A 63 21.09 -2.01 2.06
CA PRO A 63 21.53 -2.79 0.91
C PRO A 63 21.48 -1.97 -0.38
N GLY A 64 22.45 -2.18 -1.28
CA GLY A 64 22.47 -1.48 -2.57
C GLY A 64 21.31 -1.87 -3.50
N THR A 65 20.72 -3.05 -3.29
CA THR A 65 19.52 -3.54 -3.97
C THR A 65 18.81 -4.56 -3.10
N ILE A 66 17.55 -4.85 -3.39
CA ILE A 66 16.82 -5.93 -2.73
C ILE A 66 17.10 -7.22 -3.51
N ASP A 67 17.79 -8.17 -2.90
CA ASP A 67 18.16 -9.44 -3.54
C ASP A 67 16.94 -10.38 -3.62
N PRO A 68 16.57 -10.88 -4.81
CA PRO A 68 15.54 -11.90 -4.97
C PRO A 68 15.75 -13.17 -4.14
N ASN A 69 16.99 -13.52 -3.82
CA ASN A 69 17.33 -14.71 -3.04
C ASN A 69 16.97 -14.62 -1.56
N TRP A 70 16.64 -13.43 -1.05
CA TRP A 70 16.10 -13.28 0.30
C TRP A 70 14.69 -13.85 0.46
N PHE A 71 14.02 -14.16 -0.65
CA PHE A 71 12.65 -14.63 -0.67
C PHE A 71 12.55 -16.05 -1.20
N MET A 72 11.47 -16.74 -0.83
CA MET A 72 11.22 -18.11 -1.24
C MET A 72 11.18 -18.23 -2.77
N GLY A 73 12.01 -19.14 -3.30
CA GLY A 73 12.09 -19.40 -4.73
C GLY A 73 12.92 -18.40 -5.53
N GLY A 74 13.74 -17.55 -4.88
CA GLY A 74 14.71 -16.69 -5.55
C GLY A 74 14.08 -15.58 -6.39
N ARG A 75 12.93 -15.06 -5.94
CA ARG A 75 12.13 -14.10 -6.69
C ARG A 75 11.46 -13.09 -5.77
N ILE A 76 11.45 -11.84 -6.20
CA ILE A 76 10.74 -10.76 -5.49
C ILE A 76 9.25 -11.12 -5.37
N PRO A 77 8.63 -10.92 -4.19
CA PRO A 77 7.20 -11.11 -4.01
C PRO A 77 6.39 -10.37 -5.07
N PRO A 78 5.33 -10.98 -5.64
CA PRO A 78 4.59 -10.36 -6.73
C PRO A 78 3.69 -9.22 -6.23
N ASN A 79 3.68 -8.10 -6.96
CA ASN A 79 2.68 -7.05 -6.77
C ASN A 79 1.41 -7.38 -7.59
N PRO A 80 0.22 -7.55 -6.97
CA PRO A 80 -1.01 -7.87 -7.69
C PRO A 80 -1.54 -6.73 -8.59
N TYR A 81 -0.95 -5.53 -8.49
CA TYR A 81 -1.26 -4.38 -9.35
C TYR A 81 -0.26 -4.17 -10.49
N ASP A 82 0.78 -5.00 -10.56
CA ASP A 82 1.74 -4.98 -11.66
C ASP A 82 1.25 -5.84 -12.83
N GLY A 83 1.00 -5.19 -13.96
CA GLY A 83 0.54 -5.81 -15.20
C GLY A 83 1.59 -5.85 -16.31
N THR A 84 2.80 -5.33 -16.08
CA THR A 84 3.82 -5.15 -17.14
C THR A 84 5.21 -5.53 -16.67
N SER A 85 6.01 -6.12 -17.55
CA SER A 85 7.42 -6.37 -17.30
C SER A 85 8.27 -5.10 -17.53
N PRO A 86 9.36 -4.88 -16.77
CA PRO A 86 9.93 -5.79 -15.78
C PRO A 86 9.21 -5.73 -14.43
N ARG A 87 8.84 -6.94 -13.96
CA ARG A 87 8.48 -7.19 -12.57
C ARG A 87 9.75 -6.99 -11.76
N GLY A 88 9.81 -5.98 -10.93
CA GLY A 88 11.06 -5.66 -10.26
C GLY A 88 10.99 -4.50 -9.31
N ILE A 89 12.17 -4.09 -8.87
CA ILE A 89 12.38 -3.07 -7.86
C ILE A 89 13.21 -1.98 -8.51
N GLN A 90 12.74 -0.74 -8.42
CA GLN A 90 13.56 0.41 -8.75
C GLN A 90 14.30 0.84 -7.48
N SER A 91 15.58 0.51 -7.39
CA SER A 91 16.46 1.00 -6.31
C SER A 91 17.00 2.39 -6.67
N VAL A 92 16.88 3.37 -5.78
CA VAL A 92 17.32 4.76 -6.01
C VAL A 92 18.10 5.31 -4.81
N ASN A 93 18.87 6.38 -5.03
CA ASN A 93 19.37 7.25 -3.96
C ASN A 93 18.57 8.56 -4.07
N ALA A 94 17.48 8.68 -3.29
CA ALA A 94 16.57 9.83 -3.37
C ALA A 94 16.80 10.86 -2.26
N GLY A 95 17.73 10.63 -1.35
CA GLY A 95 17.96 11.37 -0.11
C GLY A 95 17.23 10.73 1.07
N ALA A 96 17.80 10.91 2.27
CA ALA A 96 17.30 10.29 3.50
C ALA A 96 15.86 10.70 3.87
N ASP A 97 15.48 11.94 3.55
CA ASP A 97 14.15 12.48 3.85
C ASP A 97 13.08 12.11 2.80
N VAL A 98 13.47 11.49 1.68
CA VAL A 98 12.52 11.12 0.63
C VAL A 98 11.92 9.77 0.96
N THR A 99 10.65 9.80 1.31
CA THR A 99 9.89 8.65 1.81
C THR A 99 9.01 8.01 0.74
N GLU A 100 8.71 8.74 -0.33
CA GLU A 100 7.74 8.33 -1.34
C GLU A 100 8.26 8.57 -2.78
N PRO A 101 7.96 7.68 -3.75
CA PRO A 101 8.32 7.86 -5.14
C PRO A 101 7.54 8.99 -5.81
N THR A 102 8.15 9.69 -6.76
CA THR A 102 7.48 10.66 -7.64
C THR A 102 6.37 10.01 -8.49
N ILE A 103 6.52 8.73 -8.82
CA ILE A 103 5.54 7.95 -9.59
C ILE A 103 5.02 6.81 -8.72
N LYS A 104 3.76 6.91 -8.31
CA LYS A 104 3.07 5.99 -7.38
C LYS A 104 2.24 4.90 -8.07
N VAL A 105 2.00 5.03 -9.37
CA VAL A 105 1.18 4.08 -10.14
C VAL A 105 2.01 3.19 -11.04
N THR A 106 1.53 1.98 -11.31
CA THR A 106 2.12 1.07 -12.31
C THR A 106 1.92 1.61 -13.73
N GLY A 107 2.74 1.13 -14.67
CA GLY A 107 2.72 1.56 -16.07
C GLY A 107 3.94 1.09 -16.83
N ALA A 108 3.94 1.28 -18.16
CA ALA A 108 5.04 0.86 -19.03
C ALA A 108 6.40 1.41 -18.55
N GLY A 109 7.39 0.52 -18.43
CA GLY A 109 8.74 0.88 -17.98
C GLY A 109 8.84 1.28 -16.49
N LYS A 110 7.82 1.00 -15.68
CA LYS A 110 7.85 1.23 -14.23
C LYS A 110 7.95 -0.10 -13.49
N ALA A 111 8.94 -0.20 -12.61
CA ALA A 111 9.05 -1.32 -11.69
C ALA A 111 7.83 -1.39 -10.75
N ALA A 112 7.43 -2.59 -10.33
CA ALA A 112 6.35 -2.80 -9.36
C ALA A 112 6.60 -2.12 -8.01
N TYR A 113 7.86 -2.02 -7.63
CA TYR A 113 8.29 -1.46 -6.35
C TYR A 113 9.32 -0.35 -6.53
N TRP A 114 9.42 0.46 -5.50
CA TRP A 114 10.42 1.50 -5.33
C TRP A 114 11.13 1.27 -4.01
N TYR A 115 12.45 1.41 -4.03
CA TYR A 115 13.31 1.22 -2.88
C TYR A 115 14.31 2.38 -2.79
N ASN A 116 14.33 3.09 -1.68
CA ASN A 116 15.32 4.12 -1.41
C ASN A 116 16.46 3.57 -0.55
N ARG A 117 17.67 3.62 -1.11
CA ARG A 117 18.89 3.12 -0.47
C ARG A 117 19.40 4.07 0.62
N ASP A 118 18.98 5.32 0.60
CA ASP A 118 19.46 6.31 1.57
C ASP A 118 18.77 6.17 2.95
N ASN A 119 17.59 5.53 3.00
CA ASN A 119 16.81 5.36 4.23
C ASN A 119 16.14 3.99 4.39
N GLY A 120 16.37 3.04 3.49
CA GLY A 120 15.82 1.69 3.59
C GLY A 120 14.33 1.58 3.24
N GLN A 121 13.72 2.62 2.67
CA GLN A 121 12.27 2.67 2.49
C GLN A 121 11.79 1.90 1.26
N VAL A 122 10.80 1.02 1.44
CA VAL A 122 10.18 0.26 0.36
C VAL A 122 8.73 0.72 0.14
N ARG A 123 8.34 0.86 -1.13
CA ARG A 123 6.98 1.20 -1.56
C ARG A 123 6.52 0.35 -2.73
N ALA A 124 5.27 -0.06 -2.72
CA ALA A 124 4.59 -0.65 -3.88
C ALA A 124 3.90 0.43 -4.70
N ARG A 125 4.09 0.35 -6.02
CA ARG A 125 3.24 1.09 -6.96
C ARG A 125 1.89 0.41 -7.08
N VAL A 126 0.84 1.19 -7.29
CA VAL A 126 -0.55 0.69 -7.36
C VAL A 126 -1.16 0.86 -8.74
N ALA A 127 -2.28 0.21 -9.01
CA ALA A 127 -2.95 0.35 -10.30
C ALA A 127 -3.40 1.80 -10.54
N ASN A 128 -3.35 2.25 -11.80
CA ASN A 128 -3.94 3.52 -12.18
C ASN A 128 -5.45 3.36 -12.36
N LEU A 129 -6.22 3.94 -11.44
CA LEU A 129 -7.68 3.96 -11.40
C LEU A 129 -8.28 5.15 -12.17
N GLY A 130 -7.48 5.92 -12.90
CA GLY A 130 -7.92 7.01 -13.77
C GLY A 130 -8.18 8.35 -13.08
N THR A 131 -8.20 8.42 -11.75
CA THR A 131 -8.29 9.69 -11.00
C THR A 131 -7.21 9.81 -9.95
N ALA A 132 -6.75 11.04 -9.69
CA ALA A 132 -5.71 11.30 -8.69
C ALA A 132 -6.14 10.85 -7.28
N GLY A 133 -7.37 11.18 -6.88
CA GLY A 133 -7.91 10.82 -5.57
C GLY A 133 -8.00 9.31 -5.34
N ALA A 134 -8.50 8.56 -6.33
CA ALA A 134 -8.58 7.09 -6.22
C ALA A 134 -7.18 6.45 -6.18
N ASN A 135 -6.23 6.97 -6.95
CA ASN A 135 -4.84 6.49 -6.94
C ASN A 135 -4.15 6.77 -5.59
N VAL A 136 -4.33 7.96 -5.02
CA VAL A 136 -3.82 8.31 -3.69
C VAL A 136 -4.43 7.41 -2.61
N ALA A 137 -5.75 7.21 -2.64
CA ALA A 137 -6.43 6.35 -1.67
C ALA A 137 -5.93 4.90 -1.75
N LEU A 138 -5.81 4.33 -2.96
CA LEU A 138 -5.28 2.98 -3.15
C LEU A 138 -3.81 2.88 -2.71
N TYR A 139 -3.00 3.89 -3.04
CA TYR A 139 -1.60 3.95 -2.65
C TYR A 139 -1.43 3.96 -1.12
N ASN A 140 -2.19 4.81 -0.43
CA ASN A 140 -2.21 4.89 1.02
C ASN A 140 -2.67 3.57 1.66
N ALA A 141 -3.70 2.93 1.11
CA ALA A 141 -4.19 1.65 1.60
C ALA A 141 -3.14 0.52 1.47
N VAL A 142 -2.36 0.50 0.38
CA VAL A 142 -1.33 -0.52 0.14
C VAL A 142 -0.07 -0.29 0.97
N ASN A 143 0.39 0.96 1.06
CA ASN A 143 1.67 1.29 1.68
C ASN A 143 1.56 1.72 3.15
N GLY A 144 0.35 1.92 3.67
CA GLY A 144 0.12 2.41 5.03
C GLY A 144 0.56 3.87 5.21
N THR A 145 0.42 4.69 4.16
CA THR A 145 0.89 6.09 4.12
C THR A 145 -0.26 7.08 4.22
N GLY A 146 0.07 8.36 4.44
CA GLY A 146 -0.87 9.48 4.48
C GLY A 146 -0.56 10.56 3.44
N VAL A 147 -0.19 10.19 2.21
CA VAL A 147 0.08 11.20 1.18
C VAL A 147 -1.21 11.88 0.74
N SER A 148 -1.16 13.17 0.46
CA SER A 148 -2.26 14.00 -0.04
C SER A 148 -2.25 14.16 -1.57
N ALA A 149 -1.11 13.89 -2.23
CA ALA A 149 -0.96 14.05 -3.67
C ALA A 149 -0.04 12.99 -4.31
N LEU A 150 -0.22 12.73 -5.62
CA LEU A 150 0.57 11.72 -6.34
C LEU A 150 2.06 12.10 -6.47
N ASN A 151 2.37 13.39 -6.53
CA ASN A 151 3.72 13.92 -6.63
C ASN A 151 4.41 14.16 -5.28
N GLN A 152 3.73 13.95 -4.14
CA GLN A 152 4.31 14.14 -2.82
C GLN A 152 5.41 13.11 -2.57
N THR A 153 6.65 13.55 -2.34
CA THR A 153 7.82 12.67 -2.12
C THR A 153 8.26 12.58 -0.66
N LYS A 154 7.72 13.46 0.21
CA LYS A 154 7.99 13.49 1.64
C LYS A 154 6.67 13.56 2.41
N ILE A 155 6.61 12.90 3.57
CA ILE A 155 5.49 13.04 4.50
C ILE A 155 6.03 13.86 5.67
N GLU A 156 5.52 15.07 5.83
CA GLU A 156 5.91 15.92 6.95
C GLU A 156 5.30 15.34 8.23
N SER A 157 6.15 14.95 9.17
CA SER A 157 5.72 14.63 10.52
C SER A 157 5.34 15.94 11.18
N GLY A 158 4.05 16.22 11.32
CA GLY A 158 3.58 17.44 11.97
C GLY A 158 4.04 17.49 13.43
N SER A 159 5.08 18.27 13.69
CA SER A 159 5.41 18.85 15.00
C SER A 159 6.32 20.05 14.79
N GLU A 160 5.78 21.14 14.26
CA GLU A 160 6.35 22.45 14.51
C GLU A 160 5.94 22.82 15.94
N GLU A 161 6.79 22.51 16.92
CA GLU A 161 6.76 23.16 18.21
C GLU A 161 7.05 24.65 17.97
N ALA A 162 6.02 25.48 18.14
CA ALA A 162 6.19 26.92 18.14
C ALA A 162 7.05 27.29 19.35
N GLU A 163 8.35 27.48 19.15
CA GLU A 163 9.18 28.24 20.07
C GLU A 163 8.66 29.68 20.08
N THR A 164 7.82 30.01 21.05
CA THR A 164 7.57 31.42 21.40
C THR A 164 8.85 31.94 22.04
N GLU A 165 9.61 32.69 21.26
CA GLU A 165 10.69 33.55 21.72
C GLU A 165 10.14 34.45 22.86
N ASP A 166 10.63 34.21 24.08
CA ASP A 166 10.36 35.02 25.27
C ASP A 166 11.32 36.22 25.24
N ASP A 167 10.95 37.25 24.50
CA ASP A 167 11.63 38.54 24.48
C ASP A 167 11.22 39.36 25.70
N GLY A 168 11.92 39.10 26.81
CA GLY A 168 11.88 39.88 28.03
C GLY A 168 12.27 41.35 27.80
N GLU A 169 11.28 42.20 27.58
CA GLU A 169 11.46 43.66 27.60
C GLU A 169 11.60 44.14 29.05
N SER A 170 12.85 44.34 29.48
CA SER A 170 13.18 45.03 30.73
C SER A 170 13.02 46.53 30.53
N ILE A 171 11.92 47.08 31.03
CA ILE A 171 11.67 48.53 31.07
C ILE A 171 12.57 49.12 32.17
N GLU A 172 13.73 49.68 31.80
CA GLU A 172 14.51 50.55 32.68
C GLU A 172 13.75 51.86 32.91
N LEU A 173 13.28 52.04 34.15
CA LEU A 173 12.72 53.29 34.66
C LEU A 173 13.87 54.22 35.11
N GLU A 174 14.30 55.13 34.23
CA GLU A 174 15.05 56.31 34.70
C GLU A 174 14.04 57.37 35.21
N LEU A 175 13.93 57.45 36.55
CA LEU A 175 13.36 58.58 37.25
C LEU A 175 14.43 59.67 37.39
N GLY A 176 14.14 60.86 36.86
CA GLY A 176 14.99 62.03 37.01
C GLY A 176 15.12 62.53 38.45
N GLY A 177 16.29 63.07 38.75
CA GLY A 177 16.67 63.79 39.97
C GLY A 177 18.10 64.28 39.90
#